data_AF-A0A0F2QQX5-F1
#
_entry.id   AF-A0A0F2QQX5-F1
#
_cell.length_a   1.000
_cell.length_b   1.000
_cell.length_c   1.000
_cell.angle_alpha   90.00
_cell.angle_beta   90.00
_cell.angle_gamma   90.00
#
_symmetry.space_group_name_H-M   'P 1'
#
loop_
_entity.id
_entity.type
_entity.pdbx_description
1 polymer ?
#
loop_
_entity_poly.entity_id
_entity_poly.type
_entity_poly.pdbx_seq_one_letter_code
_entity_poly.pdbx_strand_id
1 'polypeptide(L)' 'MKWGGVHLIDLHSHILPGLDDGAADLETSLALARIYAAAGFTYVVATPHAVAGETAAGYAGTVRAAVARLNGA' A
#
# COMPACT_ATOMS: atom_id res chain seq x y z
N MET A 1 12.48 -14.46 -8.85
CA MET A 1 11.98 -15.64 -9.59
C MET A 1 10.64 -15.26 -10.21
N LYS A 2 10.53 -15.19 -11.55
CA LYS A 2 9.26 -14.89 -12.22
C LYS A 2 8.55 -16.21 -12.50
N TRP A 3 7.43 -16.46 -11.82
CA TRP A 3 6.56 -17.60 -12.12
C TRP A 3 5.81 -17.23 -13.40
N GLY A 4 6.15 -17.87 -14.52
CA GLY A 4 5.66 -17.49 -15.84
C GLY A 4 4.15 -17.26 -15.87
N GLY A 5 3.74 -16.01 -16.12
CA GLY A 5 2.34 -15.61 -16.27
C GLY A 5 1.52 -15.47 -14.97
N VAL A 6 2.09 -15.71 -13.78
CA VAL A 6 1.37 -15.60 -12.50
C VAL A 6 1.84 -14.38 -11.73
N HIS A 7 0.88 -13.52 -11.39
CA HIS A 7 1.10 -12.38 -10.51
C HIS A 7 1.03 -12.82 -9.05
N LEU A 8 2.10 -12.58 -8.30
CA LEU A 8 2.06 -12.71 -6.84
C LEU A 8 1.51 -11.40 -6.28
N ILE A 9 0.38 -11.50 -5.56
CA ILE A 9 -0.39 -10.36 -5.08
C ILE A 9 -0.46 -10.44 -3.56
N ASP A 10 -0.09 -9.36 -2.87
CA ASP A 10 -0.43 -9.18 -1.46
C ASP A 10 -1.79 -8.46 -1.38
N LEU A 11 -2.69 -9.01 -0.57
CA LEU A 11 -4.06 -8.52 -0.40
C LEU A 11 -4.25 -7.70 0.87
N HIS A 12 -3.24 -7.61 1.74
CA HIS A 12 -3.36 -6.88 3.01
C HIS A 12 -2.05 -6.24 3.42
N SER A 13 -1.94 -4.93 3.27
CA SER A 13 -0.73 -4.19 3.59
C SER A 13 -0.98 -2.77 4.06
N HIS A 14 -0.26 -2.38 5.11
CA HIS A 14 -0.21 -1.03 5.66
C HIS A 14 0.94 -0.22 5.03
N ILE A 15 1.03 -0.28 3.69
CA ILE A 15 2.14 0.31 2.93
C ILE A 15 2.00 1.84 2.74
N LEU A 16 0.82 2.42 2.99
CA LEU A 16 0.58 3.83 2.72
C LEU A 16 1.24 4.74 3.76
N PRO A 17 1.96 5.80 3.32
CA PRO A 17 2.77 6.61 4.21
C PRO A 17 1.94 7.51 5.12
N GLY A 18 2.15 7.39 6.43
CA GLY A 18 1.62 8.28 7.47
C GLY A 18 0.12 8.17 7.70
N LEU A 19 -0.51 7.07 7.30
CA LEU A 19 -1.97 6.91 7.37
C LEU A 19 -2.44 6.19 8.64
N ASP A 20 -1.63 5.24 9.12
CA ASP A 20 -1.88 4.45 10.31
C ASP A 20 -0.55 3.98 10.94
N ASP A 21 -0.56 2.85 11.62
CA ASP A 21 0.58 2.24 12.30
C ASP A 21 1.55 1.47 11.37
N GLY A 22 1.33 1.52 10.05
CA GLY A 22 2.25 0.98 9.05
C GLY A 22 3.46 1.88 8.75
N ALA A 23 3.63 2.23 7.47
CA ALA A 23 4.74 3.07 7.03
C ALA A 23 4.60 4.51 7.55
N ALA A 24 5.58 5.01 8.31
CA ALA A 24 5.52 6.36 8.89
C ALA A 24 5.67 7.49 7.86
N ASP A 25 6.40 7.25 6.78
CA ASP A 25 6.70 8.23 5.73
C ASP A 25 6.91 7.57 4.35
N LEU A 26 7.08 8.40 3.32
CA LEU A 26 7.22 7.93 1.93
C LEU A 26 8.47 7.07 1.74
N GLU A 27 9.59 7.42 2.38
CA GLU A 27 10.83 6.65 2.29
C GLU A 27 10.65 5.24 2.85
N THR A 28 9.94 5.13 3.98
CA THR A 28 9.58 3.84 4.58
C THR A 28 8.66 3.03 3.65
N SER A 29 7.65 3.66 3.05
CA SER A 29 6.77 3.00 2.06
C SER A 29 7.55 2.49 0.84
N LEU A 30 8.48 3.27 0.32
CA LEU A 30 9.32 2.89 -0.83
C LEU A 30 10.29 1.76 -0.46
N ALA A 31 10.83 1.76 0.76
CA ALA A 31 11.64 0.65 1.25
C ALA A 31 10.82 -0.65 1.34
N LEU A 32 9.59 -0.61 1.85
CA LEU A 32 8.66 -1.74 1.86
C LEU A 32 8.32 -2.22 0.44
N ALA A 33 8.02 -1.30 -0.48
CA ALA A 33 7.74 -1.63 -1.88
C ALA A 33 8.92 -2.37 -2.55
N ARG A 34 10.16 -1.96 -2.26
CA ARG A 34 11.38 -2.65 -2.74
C ARG A 34 11.50 -4.06 -2.15
N ILE A 35 11.14 -4.26 -0.88
CA ILE A 35 11.11 -5.58 -0.24
C ILE A 35 10.07 -6.47 -0.92
N TYR A 36 8.85 -5.97 -1.16
CA TYR A 36 7.81 -6.69 -1.90
C TYR A 36 8.28 -7.12 -3.29
N ALA A 37 8.87 -6.19 -4.05
CA ALA A 37 9.39 -6.47 -5.37
C ALA A 37 10.52 -7.52 -5.35
N ALA A 38 11.44 -7.44 -4.38
CA ALA A 38 12.51 -8.41 -4.20
C ALA A 38 11.99 -9.81 -3.83
N ALA A 39 10.91 -9.88 -3.05
CA ALA A 39 10.20 -11.12 -2.72
C ALA A 39 9.36 -11.67 -3.89
N GLY A 40 9.22 -10.93 -4.99
CA GLY A 40 8.53 -11.36 -6.20
C GLY A 40 7.06 -10.95 -6.29
N PHE A 41 6.56 -10.13 -5.37
CA PHE A 41 5.23 -9.54 -5.48
C PHE A 41 5.19 -8.54 -6.65
N THR A 42 4.11 -8.58 -7.41
CA THR A 42 3.87 -7.67 -8.54
C THR A 42 2.73 -6.68 -8.26
N TYR A 43 1.91 -6.96 -7.25
CA TYR A 43 0.85 -6.07 -6.77
C TYR A 43 0.73 -6.15 -5.25
N VAL A 44 0.39 -5.02 -4.64
CA VAL A 44 0.08 -4.90 -3.22
C VAL A 44 -1.22 -4.12 -3.11
N VAL A 45 -2.22 -4.68 -2.45
CA VAL A 45 -3.46 -3.99 -2.11
C VAL A 45 -3.26 -3.30 -0.77
N ALA A 46 -3.32 -1.96 -0.78
CA ALA A 46 -3.28 -1.17 0.45
C ALA A 46 -4.59 -1.33 1.22
N THR A 47 -4.49 -1.74 2.48
CA THR A 47 -5.63 -1.95 3.40
C THR A 47 -5.35 -1.30 4.76
N PRO A 48 -5.16 0.03 4.80
CA PRO A 48 -4.90 0.72 6.05
C PRO A 48 -6.10 0.61 7.00
N HIS A 49 -5.90 0.93 8.27
CA HIS A 49 -6.97 0.97 9.25
C HIS A 49 -8.04 2.01 8.89
N ALA A 50 -9.31 1.61 8.96
CA ALA A 50 -10.43 2.55 8.96
C ALA A 50 -10.63 3.09 10.39
N VAL A 51 -10.66 4.40 10.54
CA VAL A 51 -10.82 5.05 11.86
C VAL A 51 -12.30 5.27 12.15
N ALA A 52 -12.72 4.90 13.37
CA ALA A 52 -14.09 5.12 13.82
C ALA A 52 -14.48 6.61 13.75
N GLY A 53 -15.64 6.89 13.16
CA GLY A 53 -16.14 8.25 12.98
C GLY A 53 -15.81 8.88 11.61
N GLU A 54 -14.97 8.24 10.79
CA GLU A 54 -14.78 8.66 9.39
C GLU A 54 -15.93 8.16 8.51
N THR A 55 -16.35 8.98 7.55
CA THR A 55 -17.33 8.54 6.54
C THR A 55 -16.66 7.60 5.54
N ALA A 56 -17.40 6.63 5.01
CA ALA A 56 -16.87 5.72 3.99
C ALA A 56 -16.31 6.46 2.75
N ALA A 57 -16.95 7.59 2.37
CA ALA A 57 -16.49 8.41 1.26
C ALA A 57 -15.18 9.15 1.57
N GLY A 58 -15.06 9.71 2.78
CA GLY A 58 -13.83 10.35 3.28
C GLY A 58 -12.67 9.37 3.30
N TYR A 59 -12.85 8.24 3.99
CA TYR A 59 -11.86 7.17 4.08
C TYR A 59 -11.39 6.73 2.70
N ALA A 60 -12.33 6.41 1.80
CA ALA A 60 -11.98 5.95 0.46
C ALA A 60 -11.29 7.05 -0.38
N GLY A 61 -11.61 8.32 -0.17
CA GLY A 61 -10.91 9.46 -0.78
C GLY A 61 -9.46 9.55 -0.33
N THR A 62 -9.25 9.51 1.00
CA THR A 62 -7.93 9.53 1.65
C THR A 62 -7.05 8.39 1.15
N VAL A 63 -7.56 7.15 1.17
CA VAL A 63 -6.83 5.96 0.70
C VAL A 63 -6.48 6.06 -0.78
N ARG A 64 -7.43 6.48 -1.65
CA ARG A 64 -7.15 6.63 -3.09
C ARG A 64 -6.08 7.68 -3.38
N ALA A 65 -6.11 8.81 -2.68
CA ALA A 65 -5.10 9.85 -2.84
C ALA A 65 -3.71 9.37 -2.39
N ALA A 66 -3.62 8.65 -1.27
CA ALA A 66 -2.38 8.08 -0.77
C ALA A 66 -1.82 7.00 -1.72
N VAL A 67 -2.67 6.13 -2.27
CA VAL A 67 -2.30 5.15 -3.31
C VAL A 67 -1.75 5.86 -4.55
N ALA A 68 -2.44 6.88 -5.04
CA ALA A 68 -2.00 7.64 -6.22
C ALA A 68 -0.64 8.31 -5.98
N ARG A 69 -0.42 8.87 -4.78
CA ARG A 69 0.85 9.48 -4.38
C ARG A 69 1.98 8.44 -4.36
N LEU A 70 1.77 7.30 -3.72
CA LEU A 70 2.82 6.26 -3.62
C LEU A 70 3.14 5.65 -4.98
N ASN A 71 2.13 5.40 -5.83
CA ASN A 71 2.34 4.87 -7.18
C ASN A 71 3.02 5.87 -8.14
N GLY A 72 2.98 7.18 -7.82
CA GLY A 72 3.62 8.23 -8.61
C GLY A 72 5.03 8.61 -8.15
N ALA A 73 5.54 7.99 -7.08
CA ALA A 73 6.87 8.18 -6.53
C ALA A 73 7.88 7.17 -7.10
#